data_AF-A0A6H9S201-F1
#
_entry.id   AF-A0A6H9S201-F1
#
_cell.length_a   1.000
_cell.length_b   1.000
_cell.length_c   1.000
_cell.angle_alpha   90.00
_cell.angle_beta   90.00
_cell.angle_gamma   90.00
#
_symmetry.space_group_name_H-M   'P 1'
#
loop_
_entity.id
_entity.type
_entity.pdbx_description
1 polymer ?
#
loop_
_entity_poly.entity_id
_entity_poly.type
_entity_poly.pdbx_seq_one_letter_code
_entity_poly.pdbx_strand_id
1 'polypeptide(L)'
;GPMPAITAVFLYSLLPIMRNTYLALTGVEPGIREAARGIGMTFGQRLRMVELPIAVPVILAGVRTAVVMNIGVMTIAATIGAGGLGVLILASISRSDMSMLIVGAVLVSLLAIFADLLLQWLQRSLTPKGLLK
;
A
#
# COMPACT_ATOMS: atom_id res chain seq x y z
N GLY A 1 -2.16 -13.03 -19.61
CA GLY A 1 -0.81 -13.42 -19.16
C GLY A 1 -0.38 -12.58 -17.96
N PRO A 2 0.70 -12.93 -17.25
CA PRO A 2 1.10 -12.26 -16.00
C PRO A 2 1.57 -10.82 -16.20
N MET A 3 2.33 -10.53 -17.25
CA MET A 3 2.91 -9.19 -17.47
C MET A 3 1.84 -8.09 -17.61
N PRO A 4 0.78 -8.24 -18.44
CA PRO A 4 -0.30 -7.24 -18.51
C PRO A 4 -1.00 -6.99 -17.17
N ALA A 5 -1.24 -8.05 -16.39
CA ALA A 5 -1.90 -7.94 -15.09
C ALA A 5 -1.03 -7.18 -14.08
N ILE A 6 0.27 -7.51 -14.01
CA ILE A 6 1.22 -6.81 -13.15
C ILE A 6 1.31 -5.33 -13.54
N THR A 7 1.41 -5.02 -14.83
CA THR A 7 1.45 -3.63 -15.30
C THR A 7 0.18 -2.86 -14.96
N ALA A 8 -0.99 -3.45 -15.14
CA ALA A 8 -2.27 -2.81 -14.81
C ALA A 8 -2.38 -2.52 -13.30
N VAL A 9 -2.04 -3.51 -12.46
CA VAL A 9 -2.04 -3.38 -11.00
C VAL A 9 -1.01 -2.36 -10.53
N PHE A 10 0.19 -2.35 -11.13
CA PHE A 10 1.22 -1.36 -10.86
C PHE A 10 0.71 0.06 -11.14
N LEU A 11 0.22 0.32 -12.36
CA LEU A 11 -0.30 1.63 -12.74
C LEU A 11 -1.47 2.07 -11.86
N TYR A 12 -2.39 1.15 -11.57
CA TYR A 12 -3.53 1.44 -10.71
C TYR A 12 -3.10 1.78 -9.28
N SER A 13 -2.12 1.06 -8.73
CA SER A 13 -1.61 1.26 -7.38
C SER A 13 -0.90 2.60 -7.19
N LEU A 14 -0.43 3.25 -8.27
CA LEU A 14 0.13 4.59 -8.18
C LEU A 14 -0.91 5.62 -7.73
N LEU A 15 -2.19 5.49 -8.13
CA LEU A 15 -3.23 6.45 -7.76
C LEU A 15 -3.42 6.59 -6.24
N PRO A 16 -3.69 5.53 -5.46
CA PRO A 16 -3.83 5.66 -4.02
C PRO A 16 -2.52 6.08 -3.34
N ILE A 17 -1.36 5.63 -3.84
CA ILE A 17 -0.06 6.04 -3.27
C ILE A 17 0.16 7.53 -3.47
N MET A 18 -0.04 8.04 -4.69
CA MET A 18 0.08 9.46 -5.02
C MET A 18 -0.92 10.31 -4.25
N ARG A 19 -2.19 9.88 -4.17
CA ARG A 19 -3.23 10.59 -3.41
C ARG A 19 -2.85 10.70 -1.94
N ASN A 20 -2.44 9.59 -1.31
CA ASN A 20 -2.03 9.61 0.09
C ASN A 20 -0.76 10.44 0.30
N THR A 21 0.19 10.41 -0.64
CA THR A 21 1.39 11.24 -0.59
C THR A 21 1.06 12.73 -0.68
N TYR A 22 0.16 13.12 -1.58
CA TYR A 22 -0.31 14.49 -1.71
C TYR A 22 -1.01 14.96 -0.43
N LEU A 23 -1.91 14.15 0.12
CA LEU A 23 -2.61 14.46 1.37
C LEU A 23 -1.63 14.52 2.56
N ALA A 24 -0.62 13.66 2.60
CA ALA A 24 0.41 13.67 3.64
C ALA A 24 1.23 14.96 3.62
N LEU A 25 1.64 15.43 2.43
CA LEU A 25 2.44 16.64 2.28
C LEU A 25 1.62 17.93 2.46
N THR A 26 0.38 17.95 1.99
CA THR A 26 -0.51 19.11 2.15
C THR A 26 -1.17 19.18 3.52
N GLY A 27 -1.25 18.06 4.24
CA GLY A 27 -1.72 17.97 5.61
C GLY A 27 -0.69 18.39 6.67
N VAL A 28 0.55 18.70 6.28
CA VAL A 28 1.55 19.26 7.20
C VAL A 28 1.09 20.65 7.65
N GLU A 29 1.04 20.86 8.97
CA GLU A 29 0.53 22.11 9.55
C GLU A 29 1.31 23.33 9.02
N PRO A 30 0.61 24.41 8.58
CA PRO A 30 1.26 25.60 8.05
C PRO A 30 2.29 26.20 9.01
N GLY A 31 2.04 26.14 10.32
CA GLY A 31 2.95 26.63 11.36
C GLY A 31 4.32 25.93 11.34
N ILE A 32 4.37 24.62 11.08
CA ILE A 32 5.63 23.88 10.93
C ILE A 32 6.39 24.38 9.69
N ARG A 33 5.67 24.67 8.61
CA ARG A 33 6.25 25.12 7.35
C ARG A 33 6.82 26.54 7.45
N GLU A 34 6.12 27.44 8.14
CA GLU A 34 6.57 28.79 8.41
C GLU A 34 7.71 28.83 9.44
N ALA A 35 7.68 27.97 10.47
CA ALA A 35 8.79 27.84 11.42
C ALA A 35 10.09 27.40 10.71
N ALA A 36 10.01 26.39 9.83
CA ALA A 36 11.15 25.95 9.03
C ALA A 36 11.67 27.06 8.10
N ARG A 37 10.78 27.87 7.54
CA ARG A 37 11.15 29.03 6.72
C ARG A 37 11.79 30.15 7.54
N GLY A 38 11.29 30.40 8.74
CA GLY A 38 11.79 31.43 9.66
C GLY A 38 13.21 31.19 10.16
N ILE A 39 13.66 29.93 10.20
CA ILE A 39 15.06 29.57 10.50
C ILE A 39 15.96 29.49 9.25
N GLY A 40 15.46 29.89 8.08
CA GLY A 40 16.23 29.99 6.85
C GLY A 40 16.34 28.72 6.01
N MET A 41 15.50 27.70 6.23
CA MET A 41 15.56 26.48 5.40
C MET A 41 15.13 26.74 3.96
N THR A 42 15.91 26.22 3.01
CA THR A 42 15.53 26.14 1.59
C THR A 42 14.40 25.13 1.38
N PHE A 43 13.71 25.20 0.24
CA PHE A 43 12.62 24.26 -0.10
C PHE A 43 13.05 22.79 -0.01
N GLY A 44 14.24 22.45 -0.54
CA GLY A 44 14.75 21.07 -0.50
C GLY A 44 15.12 20.58 0.90
N GLN A 45 15.66 21.46 1.74
CA GLN A 45 15.94 21.15 3.16
C GLN A 45 14.64 20.95 3.93
N ARG A 46 13.67 21.86 3.78
CA ARG A 46 12.35 21.75 4.41
C ARG A 46 11.63 20.47 4.00
N LEU A 47 11.64 20.15 2.70
CA LEU A 47 11.02 18.93 2.20
C LEU A 47 11.65 17.67 2.79
N ARG A 48 12.98 17.55 2.78
CA ARG A 48 13.69 16.33 3.21
C ARG A 48 13.79 16.17 4.73
N MET A 49 13.92 17.27 5.47
CA MET A 49 14.22 17.24 6.91
C MET A 49 12.97 17.44 7.78
N VAL A 50 11.88 17.99 7.22
CA VAL A 50 10.67 18.33 7.98
C VAL A 50 9.44 17.68 7.37
N GLU A 51 9.07 18.04 6.13
CA GLU A 51 7.81 17.59 5.52
C GLU A 51 7.79 16.08 5.27
N LEU A 52 8.85 15.51 4.68
CA LEU A 52 8.92 14.07 4.41
C LEU A 52 8.90 13.22 5.68
N PRO A 53 9.72 13.45 6.72
CA PRO A 53 9.65 12.68 7.96
C PRO A 53 8.26 12.70 8.64
N ILE A 54 7.55 13.83 8.55
CA ILE A 54 6.19 13.96 9.09
C ILE A 54 5.17 13.24 8.20
N ALA A 55 5.34 13.28 6.88
CA ALA A 55 4.44 12.67 5.90
C ALA A 55 4.63 11.14 5.75
N VAL A 56 5.81 10.60 6.07
CA VAL A 56 6.17 9.18 5.90
C VAL A 56 5.12 8.20 6.44
N PRO A 57 4.56 8.35 7.66
CA PRO A 57 3.59 7.40 8.18
C PRO A 57 2.31 7.34 7.35
N VAL A 58 1.87 8.49 6.81
CA VAL A 58 0.67 8.59 5.96
C VAL A 58 0.95 8.05 4.56
N ILE A 59 2.13 8.31 4.01
CA ILE A 59 2.58 7.73 2.73
C ILE A 59 2.59 6.20 2.82
N LEU A 60 3.17 5.65 3.89
CA LEU A 60 3.24 4.20 4.12
C LEU A 60 1.86 3.58 4.36
N ALA A 61 0.93 4.29 5.01
CA ALA A 61 -0.46 3.85 5.10
C ALA A 61 -1.14 3.74 3.70
N GLY A 62 -0.80 4.65 2.79
CA GLY A 62 -1.23 4.58 1.39
C GLY A 62 -0.65 3.37 0.66
N VAL A 63 0.64 3.08 0.84
CA VAL A 63 1.31 1.90 0.28
C VAL A 63 0.68 0.61 0.82
N ARG A 64 0.43 0.53 2.12
CA ARG A 64 -0.25 -0.60 2.77
C ARG A 64 -1.61 -0.89 2.14
N THR A 65 -2.42 0.15 1.97
CA THR A 65 -3.74 0.05 1.34
C THR A 65 -3.63 -0.45 -0.10
N ALA A 66 -2.67 0.09 -0.87
CA ALA A 66 -2.44 -0.32 -2.25
C ALA A 66 -2.02 -1.80 -2.34
N VAL A 67 -1.15 -2.28 -1.45
CA VAL A 67 -0.71 -3.68 -1.44
C VAL A 67 -1.87 -4.63 -1.14
N VAL A 68 -2.67 -4.35 -0.11
CA VAL A 68 -3.83 -5.20 0.23
C VAL A 68 -4.83 -5.24 -0.93
N MET A 69 -5.10 -4.10 -1.55
CA MET A 69 -5.99 -4.02 -2.71
C MET A 69 -5.42 -4.79 -3.91
N ASN A 70 -4.12 -4.68 -4.18
CA ASN A 70 -3.45 -5.39 -5.26
C ASN A 70 -3.53 -6.91 -5.10
N ILE A 71 -3.43 -7.45 -3.88
CA ILE A 71 -3.60 -8.89 -3.63
C ILE A 71 -5.02 -9.34 -4.02
N GLY A 72 -6.03 -8.55 -3.68
CA GLY A 72 -7.41 -8.80 -4.10
C GLY A 72 -7.58 -8.74 -5.63
N VAL A 73 -7.07 -7.69 -6.28
CA VAL A 73 -7.17 -7.53 -7.74
C VAL A 73 -6.43 -8.65 -8.47
N MET A 74 -5.24 -9.06 -7.99
CA MET A 74 -4.47 -10.16 -8.57
C MET A 74 -5.18 -11.51 -8.47
N THR A 75 -5.99 -11.70 -7.44
CA THR A 75 -6.83 -12.90 -7.29
C THR A 75 -7.84 -12.99 -8.42
N ILE A 76 -8.46 -11.86 -8.79
CA ILE A 76 -9.37 -11.78 -9.94
C ILE A 76 -8.57 -11.88 -11.25
N ALA A 77 -7.37 -11.29 -11.33
CA ALA A 77 -6.52 -11.32 -12.51
C ALA A 77 -6.05 -12.74 -12.91
N ALA A 78 -6.16 -13.73 -12.02
CA ALA A 78 -5.95 -15.13 -12.39
C ALA A 78 -6.86 -15.58 -13.55
N THR A 79 -8.05 -14.99 -13.69
CA THR A 79 -9.00 -15.24 -14.81
C THR A 79 -8.45 -14.86 -16.18
N ILE A 80 -7.58 -13.84 -16.26
CA ILE A 80 -6.92 -13.40 -17.50
C ILE A 80 -5.53 -14.03 -17.67
N GLY A 81 -5.26 -15.12 -16.94
CA GLY A 81 -4.00 -15.85 -16.98
C GLY A 81 -2.86 -15.13 -16.29
N ALA A 82 -3.12 -14.37 -15.22
CA ALA A 82 -2.06 -13.82 -14.38
C ALA A 82 -1.37 -14.87 -13.49
N GLY A 83 -2.04 -16.01 -13.25
CA GLY A 83 -1.52 -17.07 -12.37
C GLY A 83 -1.72 -16.77 -10.88
N GLY A 84 -0.92 -17.42 -10.04
CA GLY A 84 -0.93 -17.21 -8.58
C GLY A 84 -2.05 -17.93 -7.83
N LEU A 85 -2.29 -17.51 -6.59
CA LEU A 85 -3.28 -18.13 -5.69
C LEU A 85 -4.72 -18.03 -6.20
N GLY A 86 -5.03 -17.02 -7.03
CA GLY A 86 -6.35 -16.89 -7.67
C GLY A 86 -6.69 -18.05 -8.60
N VAL A 87 -5.70 -18.81 -9.08
CA VAL A 87 -5.93 -20.03 -9.87
C VAL A 87 -6.59 -21.12 -9.04
N LEU A 88 -6.28 -21.23 -7.75
CA LEU A 88 -6.93 -22.19 -6.85
C LEU A 88 -8.41 -21.86 -6.69
N ILE A 89 -8.74 -20.58 -6.54
CA ILE A 89 -10.11 -20.10 -6.47
C ILE A 89 -10.85 -20.37 -7.78
N LEU A 90 -10.24 -20.04 -8.91
CA LEU A 90 -10.84 -20.28 -10.22
C LEU A 90 -11.08 -21.77 -10.50
N ALA A 91 -10.10 -22.62 -10.18
CA ALA A 91 -10.22 -24.07 -10.31
C ALA A 91 -11.32 -24.64 -9.42
N SER A 92 -11.50 -24.10 -8.22
CA SER A 92 -12.57 -24.51 -7.29
C SER A 92 -13.95 -24.15 -7.84
N ILE A 93 -14.09 -22.95 -8.41
CA ILE A 93 -15.33 -22.50 -9.07
C ILE A 93 -15.67 -23.43 -10.24
N SER A 94 -14.69 -23.76 -11.10
CA SER A 94 -14.92 -24.66 -12.24
C SER A 94 -15.29 -26.08 -11.85
N ARG A 95 -14.88 -26.54 -10.66
CA ARG A 95 -15.17 -27.88 -10.14
C ARG A 95 -16.41 -27.91 -9.23
N SER A 96 -17.06 -26.76 -8.99
CA SER A 96 -18.13 -26.60 -8.01
C SER A 96 -17.76 -27.14 -6.61
N ASP A 97 -16.47 -27.08 -6.25
CA ASP A 97 -15.96 -27.58 -4.98
C ASP A 97 -15.86 -26.42 -3.97
N MET A 98 -16.88 -26.31 -3.12
CA MET A 98 -16.95 -25.28 -2.09
C MET A 98 -15.85 -25.45 -1.03
N SER A 99 -15.43 -26.68 -0.74
CA SER A 99 -14.39 -26.93 0.26
C SER A 99 -13.05 -26.38 -0.23
N MET A 100 -12.70 -26.64 -1.49
CA MET A 100 -11.49 -26.13 -2.10
C MET A 100 -11.52 -24.60 -2.28
N LEU A 101 -12.71 -24.03 -2.55
CA LEU A 101 -12.90 -22.58 -2.65
C LEU A 101 -12.56 -21.89 -1.32
N ILE A 102 -13.05 -22.42 -0.21
CA ILE A 102 -12.78 -21.89 1.13
C ILE A 102 -11.27 -21.95 1.43
N VAL A 103 -10.61 -23.07 1.11
CA VAL A 103 -9.15 -23.20 1.30
C VAL A 103 -8.39 -22.13 0.51
N GLY A 104 -8.75 -21.92 -0.76
CA GLY A 104 -8.16 -20.87 -1.59
C GLY A 104 -8.38 -19.47 -1.03
N ALA A 105 -9.61 -19.16 -0.59
CA ALA A 105 -9.95 -17.88 0.01
C ALA A 105 -9.20 -17.63 1.33
N VAL A 106 -9.06 -18.65 2.17
CA VAL A 106 -8.29 -18.57 3.43
C VAL A 106 -6.82 -18.31 3.14
N LEU A 107 -6.21 -19.03 2.18
CA LEU A 107 -4.81 -18.82 1.82
C LEU A 107 -4.54 -17.40 1.30
N VAL A 108 -5.41 -16.88 0.43
CA VAL A 108 -5.30 -15.49 -0.07
C VAL A 108 -5.47 -14.49 1.07
N SER A 109 -6.45 -14.71 1.96
CA SER A 109 -6.71 -13.83 3.10
C SER A 109 -5.54 -13.79 4.08
N LEU A 110 -4.94 -14.95 4.37
CA LEU A 110 -3.74 -15.04 5.21
C LEU A 110 -2.56 -14.31 4.58
N LEU A 111 -2.35 -14.44 3.27
CA LEU A 111 -1.31 -13.68 2.57
C LEU A 111 -1.55 -12.16 2.66
N ALA A 112 -2.79 -11.71 2.48
CA ALA A 112 -3.15 -10.31 2.58
C ALA A 112 -2.90 -9.75 3.99
N ILE A 113 -3.35 -10.47 5.02
CA ILE A 113 -3.14 -10.11 6.43
C ILE A 113 -1.65 -10.10 6.75
N PHE A 114 -0.90 -11.11 6.31
CA PHE A 114 0.54 -11.18 6.55
C PHE A 114 1.29 -10.01 5.91
N ALA A 115 0.99 -9.69 4.65
CA ALA A 115 1.58 -8.53 3.97
C ALA A 115 1.22 -7.21 4.67
N ASP A 116 -0.02 -7.07 5.09
CA ASP A 116 -0.52 -5.90 5.82
C ASP A 116 0.21 -5.70 7.15
N LEU A 117 0.37 -6.77 7.94
CA LEU A 117 1.08 -6.76 9.21
C LEU A 117 2.58 -6.46 9.02
N LEU A 118 3.21 -7.03 7.99
CA LEU A 118 4.60 -6.77 7.68
C LEU A 118 4.83 -5.29 7.35
N LEU A 119 3.95 -4.70 6.54
CA LEU A 119 4.01 -3.29 6.18
C LEU A 119 3.69 -2.39 7.37
N GLN A 120 2.76 -2.79 8.23
CA GLN A 120 2.46 -2.06 9.47
C GLN A 120 3.66 -2.06 10.42
N TRP A 121 4.35 -3.19 10.54
CA TRP A 121 5.58 -3.30 11.33
C TRP A 121 6.69 -2.40 10.76
N LEU A 122 6.89 -2.43 9.44
CA LEU A 122 7.84 -1.55 8.75
C LEU A 122 7.48 -0.07 8.95
N GLN A 123 6.18 0.27 8.86
CA GLN A 123 5.69 1.62 9.10
C GLN A 123 6.02 2.08 10.52
N ARG A 124 5.78 1.25 11.54
CA ARG A 124 6.13 1.58 12.93
C ARG A 124 7.64 1.78 13.12
N SER A 125 8.48 1.00 12.44
CA SER A 125 9.93 1.15 12.51
C SER A 125 10.44 2.41 11.81
N LEU A 126 9.78 2.86 10.74
CA LEU A 126 10.16 4.05 9.98
C LEU A 126 9.50 5.34 10.50
N THR A 127 8.45 5.21 11.32
CA THR A 127 7.77 6.36 11.92
C THR A 127 8.64 6.95 13.04
N PRO A 128 8.98 8.26 12.98
CA PRO A 128 9.73 8.91 14.04
C PRO A 128 9.03 8.79 15.40
N LYS A 129 9.78 8.43 16.45
CA LYS A 129 9.24 8.23 17.82
C LYS A 129 8.48 9.44 18.39
N GLY A 130 8.73 10.65 17.87
CA GLY A 130 8.05 11.88 18.27
C GLY A 130 6.60 12.01 17.79
N LEU A 131 6.15 11.19 16.83
CA LEU A 131 4.77 11.17 16.30
C LEU A 131 3.94 9.99 16.81
N LEU A 132 4.56 9.05 17.52
CA LEU A 132 3.88 7.93 18.17
C LEU A 132 3.37 8.40 19.55
N LYS A 133 2.20 9.05 19.56
CA LYS A 133 1.38 9.23 20.77
C LYS A 133 0.15 8.35 20.68
#